data_AF-A0A928IUA1-F1
#
_entry.id   AF-A0A928IUA1-F1
#
_cell.length_a   1.000
_cell.length_b   1.000
_cell.length_c   1.000
_cell.angle_alpha   90.00
_cell.angle_beta   90.00
_cell.angle_gamma   90.00
#
_symmetry.space_group_name_H-M   'P 1'
#
loop_
_entity.id
_entity.type
_entity.pdbx_description
1 polymer ?
#
loop_
_entity_poly.entity_id
_entity_poly.type
_entity_poly.pdbx_seq_one_letter_code
_entity_poly.pdbx_strand_id
1 'polypeptide(L)'
;MKWFLYYAVSLAANITVTLLFKNYINIEPLSVVPVFLLMLSAFIAVYYYTNRSKEDFGTNYYSDIGFTDEEWEKVCLYTCRFNAGAIPIYIPFVLFFSPIVKAIVPTLIFMIAMVGGVVFFRIKYRKSLYLRFCEEKKELETQKKLEESGRWK
;
A
#
# COMPACT_ATOMS: atom_id res chain seq x y z
N MET A 1 -18.06 -9.67 -5.03
CA MET A 1 -19.36 -9.14 -4.54
C MET A 1 -19.23 -8.10 -3.41
N LYS A 2 -18.46 -8.32 -2.33
CA LYS A 2 -18.36 -7.36 -1.19
C LYS A 2 -17.74 -5.99 -1.54
N TRP A 3 -16.70 -5.96 -2.38
CA TRP A 3 -16.02 -4.71 -2.78
C TRP A 3 -16.88 -3.80 -3.65
N PHE A 4 -17.66 -4.37 -4.57
CA PHE A 4 -18.56 -3.60 -5.42
C PHE A 4 -19.65 -2.90 -4.60
N LEU A 5 -20.27 -3.63 -3.65
CA LEU A 5 -21.28 -3.06 -2.76
C LEU A 5 -20.68 -1.96 -1.87
N TYR A 6 -19.48 -2.17 -1.33
CA TYR A 6 -18.75 -1.13 -0.58
C TYR A 6 -18.58 0.14 -1.41
N TYR A 7 -18.04 0.02 -2.63
CA TYR A 7 -17.84 1.17 -3.50
C TYR A 7 -19.15 1.86 -3.89
N ALA A 8 -20.20 1.10 -4.22
CA ALA A 8 -21.49 1.67 -4.58
C ALA A 8 -22.10 2.47 -3.42
N VAL A 9 -22.05 1.93 -2.19
CA VAL A 9 -22.53 2.62 -0.98
C VAL A 9 -21.68 3.85 -0.68
N SER A 10 -20.36 3.74 -0.75
CA SER A 10 -19.47 4.88 -0.49
C SER A 10 -19.59 5.97 -1.56
N LEU A 11 -19.83 5.62 -2.82
CA LEU A 11 -20.07 6.59 -3.89
C LEU A 11 -21.40 7.33 -3.65
N ALA A 12 -22.47 6.58 -3.35
CA ALA A 12 -23.78 7.15 -3.04
C ALA A 12 -23.72 8.08 -1.81
N ALA A 13 -22.99 7.68 -0.77
CA ALA A 13 -22.77 8.50 0.42
C ALA A 13 -22.02 9.80 0.07
N ASN A 14 -20.93 9.70 -0.71
CA ASN A 14 -20.18 10.88 -1.14
C ASN A 14 -21.02 11.84 -1.99
N ILE A 15 -21.78 11.34 -2.96
CA ILE A 15 -22.70 12.15 -3.78
C ILE A 15 -23.72 12.87 -2.88
N THR A 16 -24.32 12.15 -1.93
CA THR A 16 -25.30 12.71 -1.01
C THR A 16 -24.70 13.80 -0.13
N VAL A 17 -23.50 13.57 0.43
CA VAL A 17 -22.77 14.56 1.23
C VAL A 17 -22.43 15.79 0.39
N THR A 18 -21.96 15.63 -0.85
CA THR A 18 -21.69 16.74 -1.77
C THR A 18 -22.93 17.58 -2.04
N LEU A 19 -24.10 16.95 -2.25
CA LEU A 19 -25.35 17.67 -2.49
C LEU A 19 -25.83 18.43 -1.25
N LEU A 20 -25.75 17.82 -0.06
CA LEU A 20 -26.20 18.43 1.20
C LEU A 20 -25.31 19.61 1.62
N PHE A 21 -23.99 19.50 1.43
CA PHE A 21 -23.02 20.49 1.86
C PHE A 21 -22.46 21.33 0.71
N LYS A 22 -23.17 21.42 -0.42
CA LYS A 22 -22.67 22.07 -1.65
C LYS A 22 -22.16 23.51 -1.44
N ASN A 23 -22.77 24.26 -0.52
CA ASN A 23 -22.40 25.64 -0.23
C ASN A 23 -21.12 25.77 0.63
N TYR A 24 -20.65 24.66 1.20
CA TYR A 24 -19.43 24.58 2.02
C TYR A 24 -18.26 23.94 1.25
N ILE A 25 -18.46 23.63 -0.03
CA ILE A 25 -17.39 23.12 -0.89
C ILE A 25 -16.40 24.25 -1.13
N ASN A 26 -15.16 24.05 -0.70
CA ASN A 26 -14.09 25.02 -0.88
C ASN A 26 -13.05 24.46 -1.87
N ILE A 27 -13.13 24.81 -3.15
CA ILE A 27 -12.16 24.35 -4.17
C ILE A 27 -11.09 25.43 -4.36
N GLU A 28 -10.04 25.35 -3.55
CA GLU A 28 -8.86 26.20 -3.69
C GLU A 28 -7.83 25.57 -4.64
N PRO A 29 -6.90 26.33 -5.24
CA PRO A 29 -5.83 25.80 -6.10
C PRO A 29 -5.00 24.68 -5.46
N LEU A 30 -4.81 24.72 -4.13
CA LEU A 30 -4.15 23.66 -3.36
C LEU A 30 -4.91 22.32 -3.36
N SER A 31 -6.17 22.28 -3.80
CA SER A 31 -6.97 21.06 -4.00
C SER A 31 -6.45 20.20 -5.17
N VAL A 32 -5.57 20.74 -6.01
CA VAL A 32 -4.87 19.99 -7.07
C VAL A 32 -3.96 18.91 -6.49
N VAL A 33 -3.32 19.17 -5.34
CA VAL A 33 -2.40 18.21 -4.69
C VAL A 33 -3.12 16.92 -4.25
N PRO A 34 -4.25 16.96 -3.52
CA PRO A 34 -5.01 15.76 -3.20
C PRO A 34 -5.55 15.00 -4.42
N VAL A 35 -6.01 15.72 -5.45
CA VAL A 35 -6.51 15.11 -6.69
C VAL A 35 -5.36 14.41 -7.42
N PHE A 36 -4.19 15.03 -7.47
CA PHE A 36 -2.97 14.43 -7.97
C PHE A 36 -2.57 13.20 -7.15
N LEU A 37 -2.63 13.24 -5.82
CA LEU A 37 -2.32 12.09 -4.96
C LEU A 37 -3.32 10.94 -5.11
N LEU A 38 -4.61 11.24 -5.33
CA LEU A 38 -5.63 10.25 -5.66
C LEU A 38 -5.37 9.61 -7.02
N MET A 39 -5.06 10.42 -8.03
CA MET A 39 -4.68 9.96 -9.37
C MET A 39 -3.40 9.12 -9.32
N LEU A 40 -2.40 9.54 -8.55
CA LEU A 40 -1.15 8.82 -8.34
C LEU A 40 -1.42 7.49 -7.62
N SER A 41 -2.27 7.48 -6.60
CA SER A 41 -2.65 6.25 -5.89
C SER A 41 -3.41 5.28 -6.79
N ALA A 42 -4.32 5.79 -7.63
CA ALA A 42 -5.03 5.01 -8.62
C ALA A 42 -4.09 4.49 -9.71
N PHE A 43 -3.16 5.31 -10.19
CA PHE A 43 -2.14 4.93 -11.16
C PHE A 43 -1.21 3.86 -10.59
N ILE A 44 -0.72 4.02 -9.36
CA ILE A 44 0.08 3.03 -8.64
C ILE A 44 -0.71 1.72 -8.49
N ALA A 45 -1.98 1.79 -8.09
CA ALA A 45 -2.83 0.62 -7.94
C ALA A 45 -3.07 -0.12 -9.27
N VAL A 46 -3.30 0.63 -10.36
CA VAL A 46 -3.46 0.07 -11.71
C VAL A 46 -2.14 -0.51 -12.21
N TYR A 47 -1.04 0.24 -12.10
CA TYR A 47 0.30 -0.18 -12.48
C TYR A 47 0.69 -1.48 -11.80
N TYR A 48 0.54 -1.61 -10.48
CA TYR A 48 0.82 -2.87 -9.78
C TYR A 48 -0.16 -3.99 -10.13
N TYR A 49 -1.40 -3.67 -10.52
CA TYR A 49 -2.38 -4.67 -10.95
C TYR A 49 -2.10 -5.19 -12.36
N THR A 50 -1.65 -4.32 -13.27
CA THR A 50 -1.42 -4.64 -14.69
C THR A 50 0.01 -5.08 -14.97
N ASN A 51 0.99 -4.46 -14.32
CA ASN A 51 2.41 -4.80 -14.44
C ASN A 51 2.82 -5.66 -13.24
N ARG A 52 2.69 -6.97 -13.42
CA ARG A 52 3.51 -7.97 -12.70
C ARG A 52 4.97 -7.98 -13.15
N SER A 53 5.47 -6.87 -13.71
CA SER A 53 6.83 -6.81 -14.26
C SER A 53 7.81 -6.44 -13.16
N LYS A 54 8.78 -7.33 -12.98
CA LYS A 54 9.77 -7.46 -11.90
C LYS A 54 10.76 -6.30 -11.73
N GLU A 55 10.58 -5.16 -12.35
CA GLU A 55 11.68 -4.18 -12.47
C GLU A 55 11.28 -2.75 -12.02
N ASP A 56 12.15 -2.23 -11.14
CA ASP A 56 12.53 -0.82 -10.95
C ASP A 56 11.76 0.14 -10.03
N PHE A 57 10.72 -0.27 -9.31
CA PHE A 57 10.20 0.55 -8.19
C PHE A 57 10.67 0.03 -6.82
N GLY A 58 11.96 0.25 -6.53
CA GLY A 58 12.45 0.32 -5.14
C GLY A 58 12.95 -1.00 -4.52
N THR A 59 13.56 -1.89 -5.29
CA THR A 59 14.24 -3.10 -4.79
C THR A 59 15.37 -2.80 -3.78
N ASN A 60 15.99 -1.62 -3.83
CA ASN A 60 17.16 -1.29 -3.00
C ASN A 60 16.86 -0.77 -1.58
N TYR A 61 15.64 -0.34 -1.26
CA TYR A 61 15.34 0.16 0.10
C TYR A 61 14.80 -0.91 1.05
N TYR A 62 14.39 -2.06 0.53
CA TYR A 62 13.58 -3.03 1.29
C TYR A 62 14.11 -4.46 1.30
N SER A 63 15.22 -4.74 0.60
CA SER A 63 16.04 -5.95 0.79
C SER A 63 16.45 -6.13 2.26
N ASP A 64 16.62 -5.02 3.00
CA ASP A 64 16.92 -5.02 4.44
C ASP A 64 15.76 -5.54 5.32
N ILE A 65 14.54 -5.66 4.78
CA ILE A 65 13.37 -6.18 5.52
C ILE A 65 13.24 -7.71 5.36
N GLY A 66 14.07 -8.33 4.54
CA GLY A 66 14.18 -9.78 4.40
C GLY A 66 12.99 -10.43 3.69
N PHE A 67 12.31 -9.72 2.79
CA PHE A 67 11.27 -10.30 1.93
C PHE A 67 11.83 -10.74 0.58
N THR A 68 11.30 -11.84 0.03
CA THR A 68 11.54 -12.24 -1.36
C THR A 68 10.71 -11.41 -2.33
N ASP A 69 11.07 -11.40 -3.62
CA ASP A 69 10.34 -10.67 -4.66
C ASP A 69 8.85 -11.05 -4.72
N GLU A 70 8.52 -12.34 -4.56
CA GLU A 70 7.13 -12.81 -4.55
C GLU A 70 6.36 -12.38 -3.29
N GLU A 71 7.04 -12.30 -2.15
CA GLU A 71 6.44 -11.80 -0.91
C GLU A 71 6.18 -10.30 -1.01
N TRP A 72 7.09 -9.57 -1.65
CA TRP A 72 6.95 -8.15 -1.92
C TRP A 72 5.79 -7.85 -2.87
N GLU A 73 5.65 -8.61 -3.96
CA GLU A 73 4.51 -8.47 -4.88
C GLU A 73 3.18 -8.63 -4.11
N LYS A 74 3.12 -9.59 -3.19
CA LYS A 74 1.94 -9.80 -2.33
C LYS A 74 1.72 -8.63 -1.40
N VAL A 75 2.76 -8.09 -0.76
CA VAL A 75 2.68 -6.87 0.08
C VAL A 75 2.12 -5.70 -0.73
N CYS A 76 2.69 -5.42 -1.91
CA CYS A 76 2.22 -4.36 -2.80
C CYS A 76 0.75 -4.55 -3.17
N LEU A 77 0.32 -5.78 -3.44
CA LEU A 77 -1.07 -6.09 -3.77
C LEU A 77 -2.02 -5.84 -2.59
N TYR A 78 -1.60 -6.11 -1.34
CA TYR A 78 -2.38 -5.74 -0.15
C TYR A 78 -2.43 -4.23 0.07
N THR A 79 -1.30 -3.55 -0.10
CA THR A 79 -1.22 -2.08 -0.02
C THR A 79 -2.11 -1.42 -1.08
N CYS A 80 -2.11 -1.92 -2.32
CA CYS A 80 -2.97 -1.43 -3.39
C CYS A 80 -4.45 -1.61 -3.06
N ARG A 81 -4.84 -2.77 -2.52
CA ARG A 81 -6.22 -3.01 -2.06
C ARG A 81 -6.62 -2.06 -0.94
N PHE A 82 -5.70 -1.76 -0.03
CA PHE A 82 -5.94 -0.83 1.07
C PHE A 82 -6.10 0.61 0.55
N ASN A 83 -5.19 1.06 -0.33
CA ASN A 83 -5.28 2.36 -1.00
C ASN A 83 -6.59 2.51 -1.78
N ALA A 84 -6.95 1.49 -2.58
CA ALA A 84 -8.22 1.48 -3.30
C ALA A 84 -9.40 1.60 -2.33
N GLY A 85 -9.44 0.79 -1.27
CA GLY A 85 -10.47 0.88 -0.24
C GLY A 85 -10.52 2.23 0.47
N ALA A 86 -9.42 2.95 0.57
CA ALA A 86 -9.41 4.28 1.18
C ALA A 86 -9.96 5.37 0.24
N ILE A 87 -9.92 5.21 -1.10
CA ILE A 87 -10.32 6.24 -2.11
C ILE A 87 -11.63 6.96 -1.75
N PRO A 88 -12.74 6.27 -1.43
CA PRO A 88 -13.99 6.94 -1.12
C PRO A 88 -13.96 7.77 0.16
N ILE A 89 -13.04 7.46 1.09
CA ILE A 89 -12.85 8.21 2.34
C ILE A 89 -12.17 9.56 2.06
N TYR A 90 -11.37 9.69 1.00
CA TYR A 90 -10.67 10.94 0.70
C TYR A 90 -11.59 12.05 0.18
N ILE A 91 -12.69 11.68 -0.50
CA ILE A 91 -13.54 12.64 -1.23
C ILE A 91 -14.04 13.79 -0.33
N PRO A 92 -14.55 13.56 0.89
CA PRO A 92 -14.97 14.66 1.78
C PRO A 92 -13.79 15.54 2.22
N PHE A 93 -12.60 14.96 2.45
CA PHE A 93 -11.42 15.74 2.85
C PHE A 93 -10.98 16.71 1.75
N VAL A 94 -11.02 16.27 0.49
CA VAL A 94 -10.68 17.12 -0.65
C VAL A 94 -11.70 18.23 -0.85
N LEU A 95 -12.98 17.97 -0.58
CA LEU A 95 -14.05 18.92 -0.88
C LEU A 95 -14.31 19.97 0.21
N PHE A 96 -14.16 19.61 1.50
CA PHE A 96 -14.69 20.43 2.60
C PHE A 96 -13.65 21.00 3.57
N PHE A 97 -12.40 20.50 3.56
CA PHE A 97 -11.40 20.90 4.56
C PHE A 97 -10.46 22.00 4.06
N SER A 98 -9.70 22.60 4.97
CA SER A 98 -8.70 23.64 4.64
C SER A 98 -7.54 23.06 3.80
N PRO A 99 -6.84 23.89 3.00
CA PRO A 99 -5.75 23.44 2.13
C PRO A 99 -4.62 22.68 2.85
N ILE A 100 -4.32 23.02 4.12
CA ILE A 100 -3.33 22.31 4.93
C ILE A 100 -3.78 20.86 5.19
N VAL A 101 -5.04 20.68 5.59
CA VAL A 101 -5.62 19.36 5.85
C VAL A 101 -5.70 18.54 4.55
N LYS A 102 -6.04 19.19 3.44
CA LYS A 102 -6.03 18.60 2.10
C LYS A 102 -4.66 18.04 1.70
N ALA A 103 -3.56 18.70 2.04
CA ALA A 103 -2.22 18.21 1.72
C ALA A 103 -1.76 17.07 2.66
N ILE A 104 -2.05 17.20 3.96
CA ILE A 104 -1.52 16.29 4.99
C ILE A 104 -2.29 14.97 5.03
N VAL A 105 -3.62 15.01 5.02
CA VAL A 105 -4.46 13.82 5.22
C VAL A 105 -4.23 12.76 4.14
N PRO A 106 -4.17 13.09 2.84
CA PRO A 106 -3.96 12.07 1.83
C PRO A 106 -2.59 11.40 1.93
N THR A 107 -1.57 12.19 2.27
CA THR A 107 -0.19 11.71 2.48
C THR A 107 -0.12 10.77 3.69
N LEU A 108 -0.78 11.12 4.80
CA LEU A 108 -0.88 10.24 5.97
C LEU A 108 -1.60 8.94 5.66
N ILE A 109 -2.73 8.99 4.95
CA ILE A 109 -3.47 7.77 4.60
C ILE A 109 -2.63 6.89 3.66
N PHE A 110 -1.89 7.47 2.72
CA PHE A 110 -0.96 6.72 1.86
C PHE A 110 0.14 6.03 2.69
N MET A 111 0.75 6.74 3.63
CA MET A 111 1.74 6.14 4.55
C MET A 111 1.12 5.02 5.40
N ILE A 112 -0.09 5.24 5.94
CA ILE A 112 -0.83 4.24 6.72
C ILE A 112 -1.17 3.02 5.84
N ALA A 113 -1.51 3.21 4.57
CA ALA A 113 -1.79 2.12 3.65
C ALA A 113 -0.56 1.26 3.36
N MET A 114 0.60 1.90 3.15
CA MET A 114 1.88 1.20 2.97
C MET A 114 2.24 0.39 4.22
N VAL A 115 2.19 0.99 5.41
CA VAL A 115 2.48 0.32 6.68
C VAL A 115 1.45 -0.79 6.96
N GLY A 116 0.17 -0.50 6.74
CA GLY A 116 -0.94 -1.43 6.93
C GLY A 116 -0.85 -2.66 6.04
N GLY A 117 -0.45 -2.49 4.77
CA GLY A 117 -0.21 -3.59 3.84
C GLY A 117 0.89 -4.53 4.33
N VAL A 118 2.00 -3.98 4.81
CA VAL A 118 3.12 -4.75 5.39
C VAL A 118 2.69 -5.49 6.66
N VAL A 119 2.01 -4.80 7.59
CA VAL A 119 1.53 -5.39 8.86
C VAL A 119 0.54 -6.51 8.58
N PHE A 120 -0.44 -6.28 7.69
CA PHE A 120 -1.44 -7.28 7.35
C PHE A 120 -0.83 -8.51 6.68
N PHE A 121 0.13 -8.31 5.77
CA PHE A 121 0.88 -9.40 5.16
C PHE A 121 1.62 -10.22 6.21
N ARG A 122 2.36 -9.57 7.13
CA ARG A 122 3.09 -10.26 8.20
C ARG A 122 2.17 -11.05 9.12
N ILE A 123 1.00 -10.52 9.47
CA ILE A 123 0.01 -11.23 10.28
C ILE A 123 -0.52 -12.46 9.53
N LYS A 124 -0.90 -12.27 8.27
CA LYS A 124 -1.50 -13.33 7.43
C LYS A 124 -0.54 -14.47 7.13
N TYR A 125 0.74 -14.17 6.90
CA TYR A 125 1.76 -15.14 6.50
C TYR A 125 2.78 -15.46 7.59
N ARG A 126 2.51 -15.10 8.85
CA ARG A 126 3.42 -15.27 10.00
C ARG A 126 4.07 -16.65 10.07
N LYS A 127 3.28 -17.72 9.89
CA LYS A 127 3.79 -19.11 9.97
C LYS A 127 4.72 -19.45 8.80
N SER A 128 4.37 -19.04 7.58
CA SER A 128 5.17 -19.28 6.38
C SER A 128 6.50 -18.53 6.44
N LEU A 129 6.46 -17.25 6.85
CA LEU A 129 7.64 -16.42 7.04
C LEU A 129 8.58 -17.02 8.09
N TYR A 130 8.02 -17.47 9.23
CA TYR A 130 8.81 -18.10 10.28
C TYR A 130 9.53 -19.37 9.79
N LEU A 131 8.82 -20.24 9.06
CA LEU A 131 9.42 -21.47 8.51
C LEU A 131 10.55 -21.15 7.52
N ARG A 132 10.35 -20.20 6.60
CA ARG A 132 11.39 -19.75 5.66
C ARG A 132 12.63 -19.23 6.39
N PHE A 133 12.45 -18.33 7.36
CA PHE A 133 13.59 -17.80 8.13
C PHE A 133 14.33 -18.89 8.92
N CYS A 134 13.62 -19.92 9.39
CA CYS A 134 14.26 -21.08 10.02
C CYS A 134 15.06 -21.94 9.03
N GLU A 135 14.58 -22.11 7.80
CA GLU A 135 15.30 -22.82 6.74
C GLU A 135 16.54 -22.04 6.29
N GLU A 136 16.41 -20.74 6.00
CA GLU A 136 17.54 -19.87 5.63
C GLU A 136 18.62 -19.86 6.70
N LYS A 137 18.22 -19.82 7.98
CA LYS A 137 19.18 -19.88 9.09
C LYS A 137 19.92 -21.23 9.14
N LYS A 138 19.24 -22.34 8.87
CA LYS A 138 19.87 -23.67 8.81
C LYS A 138 20.83 -23.79 7.62
N GLU A 139 20.47 -23.22 6.47
CA GLU A 139 21.34 -23.17 5.29
C GLU A 139 22.60 -22.34 5.57
N LEU A 140 22.45 -21.16 6.17
CA LEU A 140 23.57 -20.32 6.61
C LEU A 140 24.50 -21.02 7.61
N GLU A 141 23.94 -21.72 8.61
CA GLU A 141 24.72 -22.51 9.56
C GLU A 141 25.46 -23.66 8.88
N THR A 142 24.87 -24.25 7.83
CA THR A 142 25.50 -25.33 7.05
C THR A 142 26.62 -24.80 6.17
N GLN A 143 26.41 -23.66 5.50
CA GLN A 143 27.43 -22.97 4.71
C GLN A 143 28.63 -22.57 5.57
N LYS A 144 28.41 -21.96 6.74
CA LYS A 144 29.48 -21.60 7.67
C LYS A 144 30.31 -22.80 8.12
N LYS A 145 29.66 -23.93 8.43
CA LYS A 145 30.36 -25.18 8.78
C LYS A 145 31.18 -25.74 7.61
N LEU A 146 30.69 -25.60 6.37
CA LEU A 146 31.41 -26.03 5.17
C LEU A 146 32.64 -25.15 4.89
N GLU A 147 32.50 -23.83 5.05
CA GLU A 147 33.60 -22.86 4.99
C GLU A 147 34.66 -23.13 6.08
N GLU A 148 34.24 -23.29 7.34
CA GLU A 148 35.13 -23.59 8.48
C GLU A 148 35.86 -24.94 8.31
N SER A 149 35.23 -25.92 7.64
CA SER A 149 35.84 -27.22 7.35
C SER A 149 36.76 -27.23 6.13
N GLY A 150 36.92 -26.09 5.43
CA GLY A 150 37.72 -25.99 4.20
C GLY A 150 37.17 -26.78 3.01
N ARG A 151 35.89 -27.15 3.04
CA ARG A 151 35.23 -27.96 2.00
C ARG A 151 34.44 -27.15 0.98
N TRP A 152 34.45 -25.82 1.12
CA TRP A 152 33.86 -24.92 0.15
C TRP A 152 34.82 -24.78 -1.05
N LYS A 153 34.31 -25.07 -2.25
CA LYS A 153 34.99 -24.82 -3.53
C LYS A 153 34.36 -23.61 -4.18
#